data_AF-A0A842WGU0-F1
#
_entry.id   AF-A0A842WGU0-F1
#
_cell.length_a   1.000
_cell.length_b   1.000
_cell.length_c   1.000
_cell.angle_alpha   90.00
_cell.angle_beta   90.00
_cell.angle_gamma   90.00
#
_symmetry.space_group_name_H-M   'P 1'
#
loop_
_entity.id
_entity.type
_entity.pdbx_description
1 polymer ?
#
loop_
_entity_poly.entity_id
_entity_poly.type
_entity_poly.pdbx_seq_one_letter_code
_entity_poly.pdbx_strand_id
1 'polypeptide(L)'
;MGGDNYKRLEELMDYLTADEKIISKYRMSVYDVVTTTERLILLRRFPPAFIEIGYEEINNLEHRTTILWNDLLTSIATLVLAVVIFVNERGFPFVEPINNIVGRYIPELANTLPTLLVVQVVMMLSTAASIIYFAKFVGSLSGYFRISRKNRAPVTIRTAMTPELKNLIREIEGQIKQVKERRLRPAPETAEAAPAAAKPEVDIKTELESRIRGLADNAVILISSKSEKHSEVVSNTLNMLVNEKGMGGVYISISRPYESITSTMATAGIPADDVYFIDCISRMAGKGHTETDEHAVFVENPSSLEEVSMYLDRMLGKVPSEKKFLFLDSLSSLLIYNTDKSVREFTHFLINKIRLEGVSGIIFSIEKKEAEDLVKTLSPMCDVELKF
;
A
#
# COMPACT_ATOMS: atom_id res chain seq x y z
N MET A 1 -30.93 -16.57 10.86
CA MET A 1 -29.90 -15.56 10.53
C MET A 1 -29.12 -15.14 11.79
N GLY A 2 -28.58 -16.09 12.56
CA GLY A 2 -27.91 -15.82 13.85
C GLY A 2 -26.42 -16.18 13.89
N GLY A 3 -26.00 -17.29 13.26
CA GLY A 3 -24.65 -17.84 13.43
C GLY A 3 -23.50 -17.03 12.82
N ASP A 4 -23.70 -16.35 11.69
CA ASP A 4 -22.61 -15.64 10.99
C ASP A 4 -22.20 -14.32 11.68
N ASN A 5 -23.08 -13.74 12.51
CA ASN A 5 -22.77 -12.55 13.28
C ASN A 5 -21.92 -12.86 14.53
N TYR A 6 -22.09 -14.02 15.16
CA TYR A 6 -21.33 -14.41 16.35
C TYR A 6 -19.88 -14.76 16.01
N LYS A 7 -19.65 -15.53 14.93
CA LYS A 7 -18.31 -15.93 14.51
C LYS A 7 -17.43 -14.74 14.13
N ARG A 8 -18.01 -13.71 13.49
CA ARG A 8 -17.30 -12.46 13.18
C ARG A 8 -17.08 -11.57 14.40
N LEU A 9 -17.90 -11.71 15.45
CA LEU A 9 -17.71 -10.97 16.70
C LEU A 9 -16.53 -11.56 17.48
N GLU A 10 -16.41 -12.88 17.53
CA GLU A 10 -15.25 -13.58 18.09
C GLU A 10 -13.97 -13.22 17.34
N GLU A 11 -13.98 -13.29 16.00
CA GLU A 11 -12.85 -12.85 15.18
C GLU A 11 -12.47 -11.39 15.47
N LEU A 12 -13.44 -10.49 15.62
CA LEU A 12 -13.18 -9.08 15.95
C LEU A 12 -12.59 -8.89 17.37
N MET A 13 -13.03 -9.68 18.34
CA MET A 13 -12.53 -9.61 19.72
C MET A 13 -11.07 -10.08 19.82
N ASP A 14 -10.64 -11.00 18.95
CA ASP A 14 -9.23 -11.42 18.87
C ASP A 14 -8.29 -10.29 18.41
N TYR A 15 -8.81 -9.26 17.73
CA TYR A 15 -8.02 -8.12 17.25
C TYR A 15 -8.01 -6.92 18.20
N LEU A 16 -8.86 -6.87 19.23
CA LEU A 16 -8.95 -5.74 20.16
C LEU A 16 -7.89 -5.87 21.28
N THR A 17 -7.28 -4.75 21.64
CA THR A 17 -6.48 -4.70 22.88
C THR A 17 -7.40 -4.73 24.11
N ALA A 18 -6.90 -5.16 25.27
CA ALA A 18 -7.71 -5.40 26.48
C ALA A 18 -8.54 -4.16 26.93
N ASP A 19 -8.09 -2.96 26.60
CA ASP A 19 -8.72 -1.69 26.97
C ASP A 19 -9.54 -1.04 25.82
N GLU A 20 -9.51 -1.62 24.61
CA GLU A 20 -10.15 -1.07 23.41
C GLU A 20 -11.62 -1.53 23.31
N LYS A 21 -12.55 -0.57 23.20
CA LYS A 21 -13.98 -0.86 23.10
C LYS A 21 -14.53 -0.55 21.72
N ILE A 22 -15.42 -1.41 21.23
CA ILE A 22 -16.18 -1.16 20.00
C ILE A 22 -17.23 -0.07 20.30
N ILE A 23 -17.25 0.98 19.47
CA ILE A 23 -18.25 2.05 19.55
C ILE A 23 -19.43 1.70 18.66
N SER A 24 -19.18 1.42 17.39
CA SER A 24 -20.24 1.04 16.46
C SER A 24 -19.75 0.21 15.29
N LYS A 25 -20.71 -0.32 14.53
CA LYS A 25 -20.48 -1.20 13.38
C LYS A 25 -21.36 -0.76 12.21
N TYR A 26 -20.72 -0.51 11.09
CA TYR A 26 -21.37 -0.14 9.85
C TYR A 26 -21.09 -1.19 8.78
N ARG A 27 -22.11 -1.46 7.98
CA ARG A 27 -22.03 -2.36 6.83
C ARG A 27 -22.03 -1.54 5.56
N MET A 28 -20.91 -1.54 4.83
CA MET A 28 -20.73 -0.70 3.65
C MET A 28 -20.21 -1.51 2.47
N SER A 29 -21.11 -1.85 1.54
CA SER A 29 -20.76 -2.65 0.37
C SER A 29 -20.10 -3.98 0.79
N VAL A 30 -18.85 -4.22 0.35
CA VAL A 30 -18.05 -5.40 0.69
C VAL A 30 -17.27 -5.26 2.01
N TYR A 31 -17.38 -4.13 2.69
CA TYR A 31 -16.68 -3.86 3.95
C TYR A 31 -17.63 -3.93 5.14
N ASP A 32 -17.17 -4.59 6.20
CA ASP A 32 -17.67 -4.38 7.56
C ASP A 32 -16.72 -3.37 8.23
N VAL A 33 -17.24 -2.19 8.56
CA VAL A 33 -16.50 -1.08 9.15
C VAL A 33 -16.82 -1.04 10.64
N VAL A 34 -15.81 -1.11 11.49
CA VAL A 34 -15.96 -1.08 12.94
C VAL A 34 -15.18 0.11 13.47
N THR A 35 -15.85 0.98 14.21
CA THR A 35 -15.21 2.07 14.94
C THR A 35 -14.94 1.61 16.35
N THR A 36 -13.71 1.80 16.81
CA THR A 36 -13.33 1.55 18.21
C THR A 36 -12.98 2.87 18.89
N THR A 37 -12.63 2.82 20.17
CA THR A 37 -12.14 3.98 20.92
C THR A 37 -10.78 4.49 20.44
N GLU A 38 -10.00 3.68 19.73
CA GLU A 38 -8.62 4.01 19.34
C GLU A 38 -8.41 4.05 17.82
N ARG A 39 -9.16 3.24 17.04
CA ARG A 39 -8.95 3.12 15.59
C ARG A 39 -10.21 2.75 14.83
N LEU A 40 -10.12 2.85 13.52
CA LEU A 40 -11.08 2.33 12.56
C LEU A 40 -10.57 0.98 12.03
N ILE A 41 -11.42 -0.04 12.07
CA ILE A 41 -11.14 -1.37 11.54
C ILE A 41 -12.02 -1.61 10.32
N LEU A 42 -11.42 -1.99 9.20
CA LEU A 42 -12.09 -2.27 7.94
C LEU A 42 -11.84 -3.73 7.57
N LEU A 43 -12.90 -4.53 7.57
CA LEU A 43 -12.89 -5.92 7.18
C LEU A 43 -13.50 -6.09 5.79
N ARG A 44 -12.68 -6.38 4.78
CA ARG A 44 -13.16 -6.71 3.45
C ARG A 44 -13.62 -8.17 3.43
N ARG A 45 -14.84 -8.43 2.96
CA ARG A 45 -15.40 -9.79 2.91
C ARG A 45 -14.81 -10.65 1.80
N PHE A 46 -14.43 -10.04 0.68
CA PHE A 46 -13.88 -10.76 -0.45
C PHE A 46 -13.03 -9.89 -1.40
N PRO A 47 -11.79 -10.30 -1.70
CA PRO A 47 -10.98 -11.22 -0.91
C PRO A 47 -10.85 -10.73 0.54
N PRO A 48 -10.68 -11.63 1.53
CA PRO A 48 -10.50 -11.25 2.93
C PRO A 48 -9.33 -10.29 3.08
N ALA A 49 -9.58 -9.12 3.68
CA ALA A 49 -8.52 -8.18 4.01
C ALA A 49 -8.86 -7.47 5.31
N PHE A 50 -7.86 -7.35 6.18
CA PHE A 50 -7.92 -6.61 7.42
C PHE A 50 -7.13 -5.31 7.24
N ILE A 51 -7.79 -4.17 7.44
CA ILE A 51 -7.15 -2.86 7.37
C ILE A 51 -7.49 -2.10 8.63
N GLU A 52 -6.47 -1.82 9.44
CA GLU A 52 -6.58 -0.91 10.58
C GLU A 52 -6.13 0.50 10.21
N ILE A 53 -6.79 1.50 10.79
CA ILE A 53 -6.48 2.90 10.59
C ILE A 53 -6.63 3.62 11.94
N GLY A 54 -5.53 4.00 12.57
CA GLY A 54 -5.55 4.86 13.76
C GLY A 54 -6.18 6.22 13.44
N TYR A 55 -6.94 6.80 14.38
CA TYR A 55 -7.62 8.08 14.12
C TYR A 55 -6.61 9.23 13.86
N GLU A 56 -5.42 9.16 14.45
CA GLU A 56 -4.30 10.08 14.26
C GLU A 56 -3.65 10.01 12.87
N GLU A 57 -3.80 8.86 12.19
CA GLU A 57 -3.34 8.66 10.82
C GLU A 57 -4.30 9.27 9.80
N ILE A 58 -5.57 9.49 10.15
CA ILE A 58 -6.57 10.02 9.23
C ILE A 58 -6.31 11.51 9.00
N ASN A 59 -5.99 11.85 7.75
CA ASN A 59 -5.75 13.22 7.32
C ASN A 59 -7.03 13.89 6.82
N ASN A 60 -7.80 13.19 5.99
CA ASN A 60 -9.04 13.70 5.42
C ASN A 60 -10.05 12.58 5.13
N LEU A 61 -11.33 12.93 5.21
CA LEU A 61 -12.47 12.08 4.83
C LEU A 61 -13.21 12.76 3.68
N GLU A 62 -13.27 12.12 2.51
CA GLU A 62 -13.93 12.68 1.34
C GLU A 62 -14.96 11.72 0.79
N HIS A 63 -16.16 12.21 0.45
CA HIS A 63 -17.09 11.49 -0.40
C HIS A 63 -17.11 12.15 -1.79
N ARG A 64 -16.76 11.39 -2.83
CA ARG A 64 -16.77 11.87 -4.22
C ARG A 64 -17.74 11.06 -5.05
N THR A 65 -18.58 11.74 -5.82
CA THR A 65 -19.46 11.11 -6.80
C THR A 65 -19.12 11.68 -8.18
N THR A 66 -18.51 10.87 -9.03
CA THR A 66 -18.19 11.24 -10.42
C THR A 66 -19.30 10.74 -11.33
N ILE A 67 -20.25 11.61 -11.65
CA ILE A 67 -21.39 11.26 -12.50
C ILE A 67 -20.92 11.25 -13.97
N LEU A 68 -21.05 10.11 -14.65
CA LEU A 68 -20.62 9.94 -16.04
C LEU A 68 -21.70 10.44 -17.02
N TRP A 69 -21.90 11.76 -17.07
CA TRP A 69 -22.91 12.38 -17.96
C TRP A 69 -22.69 12.06 -19.44
N ASN A 70 -21.44 11.94 -19.87
CA ASN A 70 -21.12 11.57 -21.26
C ASN A 70 -21.63 10.17 -21.62
N ASP A 71 -21.59 9.22 -20.68
CA ASP A 71 -22.12 7.87 -20.90
C ASP A 71 -23.64 7.89 -20.96
N LEU A 72 -24.32 8.70 -20.13
CA LEU A 72 -25.77 8.88 -20.23
C LEU A 72 -26.17 9.48 -21.59
N LEU A 73 -25.50 10.54 -22.02
CA LEU A 73 -25.77 11.19 -23.31
C LEU A 73 -25.52 10.23 -24.47
N THR A 74 -24.44 9.44 -24.42
CA THR A 74 -24.13 8.43 -25.44
C THR A 74 -25.16 7.31 -25.46
N SER A 75 -25.64 6.86 -24.29
CA SER A 75 -26.73 5.88 -24.20
C SER A 75 -28.02 6.41 -24.83
N ILE A 76 -28.42 7.65 -24.51
CA ILE A 76 -29.62 8.27 -25.10
C ILE A 76 -29.45 8.41 -26.61
N ALA A 77 -28.30 8.90 -27.08
CA ALA A 77 -28.05 9.10 -28.51
C ALA A 77 -28.10 7.77 -29.30
N THR A 78 -27.47 6.71 -28.77
CA THR A 78 -27.48 5.37 -29.41
C THR A 78 -28.86 4.72 -29.35
N LEU A 79 -29.65 4.95 -28.29
CA LEU A 79 -31.04 4.50 -28.21
C LEU A 79 -31.93 5.22 -29.23
N VAL A 80 -31.81 6.54 -29.34
CA VAL A 80 -32.54 7.34 -30.33
C VAL A 80 -32.19 6.87 -31.74
N LEU A 81 -30.91 6.63 -32.02
CA LEU A 81 -30.47 6.05 -33.30
C LEU A 81 -31.15 4.70 -33.57
N ALA A 82 -31.18 3.79 -32.60
CA ALA A 82 -31.85 2.50 -32.74
C ALA A 82 -33.35 2.65 -33.02
N VAL A 83 -34.04 3.55 -32.32
CA VAL A 83 -35.47 3.84 -32.53
C VAL A 83 -35.71 4.46 -33.92
N VAL A 84 -34.86 5.40 -34.36
CA VAL A 84 -34.95 6.01 -35.69
C VAL A 84 -34.77 4.95 -36.77
N ILE A 85 -33.82 4.03 -36.60
CA ILE A 85 -33.61 2.89 -37.51
C ILE A 85 -34.85 1.98 -37.53
N PHE A 86 -35.42 1.67 -36.37
CA PHE A 86 -36.60 0.82 -36.24
C PHE A 86 -37.85 1.42 -36.91
N VAL A 87 -38.14 2.70 -36.66
CA VAL A 87 -39.31 3.38 -37.24
C VAL A 87 -39.18 3.53 -38.77
N ASN A 88 -37.95 3.72 -39.25
CA ASN A 88 -37.67 3.93 -40.68
C ASN A 88 -37.11 2.68 -41.37
N GLU A 89 -37.29 1.47 -40.81
CA GLU A 89 -36.67 0.23 -41.32
C GLU A 89 -37.01 -0.05 -42.80
N ARG A 90 -38.17 0.46 -43.28
CA ARG A 90 -38.62 0.35 -44.68
C ARG A 90 -38.24 1.54 -45.58
N GLY A 91 -37.71 2.63 -45.03
CA GLY A 91 -37.48 3.89 -45.74
C GLY A 91 -36.16 4.57 -45.38
N PHE A 92 -35.20 3.83 -44.82
CA PHE A 92 -33.94 4.40 -44.38
C PHE A 92 -33.14 4.89 -45.62
N PRO A 93 -32.80 6.18 -45.72
CA PRO A 93 -32.26 6.78 -46.95
C PRO A 93 -30.88 6.23 -47.35
N PHE A 94 -30.23 5.46 -46.47
CA PHE A 94 -28.92 4.85 -46.70
C PHE A 94 -29.00 3.39 -47.15
N VAL A 95 -30.17 2.73 -47.08
CA VAL A 95 -30.31 1.33 -47.47
C VAL A 95 -30.10 1.14 -48.97
N GLU A 96 -30.72 1.98 -49.81
CA GLU A 96 -30.54 1.92 -51.26
C GLU A 96 -29.10 2.24 -51.70
N PRO A 97 -28.45 3.32 -51.21
CA PRO A 97 -27.03 3.56 -51.50
C PRO A 97 -26.11 2.41 -51.12
N ILE A 98 -26.30 1.81 -49.93
CA ILE A 98 -25.50 0.68 -49.47
C ILE A 98 -25.73 -0.53 -50.36
N ASN A 99 -26.99 -0.83 -50.71
CA ASN A 99 -27.31 -1.92 -51.64
C ASN A 99 -26.66 -1.73 -53.01
N ASN A 100 -26.68 -0.49 -53.52
CA ASN A 100 -26.09 -0.15 -54.81
C ASN A 100 -24.54 -0.28 -54.79
N ILE A 101 -23.90 0.11 -53.69
CA ILE A 101 -22.45 -0.06 -53.51
C ILE A 101 -22.10 -1.54 -53.39
N VAL A 102 -22.78 -2.29 -52.52
CA VAL A 102 -22.52 -3.73 -52.33
C VAL A 102 -22.79 -4.50 -53.61
N GLY A 103 -23.90 -4.23 -54.31
CA GLY A 103 -24.21 -4.84 -55.60
C GLY A 103 -23.21 -4.50 -56.71
N ARG A 104 -22.59 -3.30 -56.68
CA ARG A 104 -21.59 -2.88 -57.67
C ARG A 104 -20.20 -3.48 -57.40
N TYR A 105 -19.80 -3.61 -56.14
CA TYR A 105 -18.42 -4.01 -55.78
C TYR A 105 -18.29 -5.45 -55.29
N ILE A 106 -19.36 -6.06 -54.75
CA ILE A 106 -19.36 -7.42 -54.18
C ILE A 106 -20.71 -8.12 -54.49
N PRO A 107 -21.00 -8.46 -55.76
CA PRO A 107 -22.30 -8.98 -56.18
C PRO A 107 -22.64 -10.35 -55.58
N GLU A 108 -21.64 -11.16 -55.23
CA GLU A 108 -21.85 -12.45 -54.55
C GLU A 108 -22.44 -12.25 -53.14
N LEU A 109 -22.08 -11.15 -52.48
CA LEU A 109 -22.53 -10.83 -51.12
C LEU A 109 -23.95 -10.26 -51.11
N ALA A 110 -24.34 -9.54 -52.18
CA ALA A 110 -25.64 -8.89 -52.32
C ALA A 110 -26.83 -9.86 -52.21
N ASN A 111 -26.65 -11.12 -52.64
CA ASN A 111 -27.69 -12.17 -52.53
C ASN A 111 -27.65 -12.93 -51.19
N THR A 112 -26.52 -12.88 -50.47
CA THR A 112 -26.32 -13.62 -49.21
C THR A 112 -26.62 -12.80 -47.95
N LEU A 113 -26.54 -11.47 -48.04
CA LEU A 113 -26.77 -10.55 -46.92
C LEU A 113 -27.96 -9.65 -47.24
N PRO A 114 -29.20 -10.04 -46.84
CA PRO A 114 -30.36 -9.17 -46.98
C PRO A 114 -30.11 -7.85 -46.26
N THR A 115 -30.40 -6.71 -46.91
CA THR A 115 -30.24 -5.39 -46.28
C THR A 115 -31.02 -5.25 -44.99
N LEU A 116 -32.19 -5.88 -44.93
CA LEU A 116 -32.99 -5.97 -43.71
C LEU A 116 -32.19 -6.58 -42.56
N LEU A 117 -31.42 -7.63 -42.81
CA LEU A 117 -30.56 -8.26 -41.81
C LEU A 117 -29.45 -7.31 -41.35
N VAL A 118 -28.83 -6.57 -42.27
CA VAL A 118 -27.80 -5.57 -41.92
C VAL A 118 -28.39 -4.46 -41.04
N VAL A 119 -29.57 -3.94 -41.40
CA VAL A 119 -30.27 -2.91 -40.61
C VAL A 119 -30.63 -3.44 -39.21
N GLN A 120 -31.12 -4.68 -39.12
CA GLN A 120 -31.42 -5.33 -37.84
C GLN A 120 -30.18 -5.52 -36.97
N VAL A 121 -29.05 -5.95 -37.56
CA VAL A 121 -27.78 -6.09 -36.83
C VAL A 121 -27.31 -4.74 -36.30
N VAL A 122 -27.34 -3.67 -37.11
CA VAL A 122 -26.95 -2.32 -36.66
C VAL A 122 -27.87 -1.82 -35.54
N MET A 123 -29.17 -2.08 -35.63
CA MET A 123 -30.14 -1.76 -34.59
C MET A 123 -29.87 -2.51 -33.29
N MET A 124 -29.57 -3.81 -33.36
CA MET A 124 -29.21 -4.63 -32.20
C MET A 124 -27.92 -4.12 -31.54
N LEU A 125 -26.89 -3.82 -32.33
CA LEU A 125 -25.62 -3.29 -31.82
C LEU A 125 -25.81 -1.92 -31.15
N SER A 126 -26.62 -1.04 -31.76
CA SER A 126 -26.92 0.29 -31.19
C SER A 126 -27.70 0.17 -29.86
N THR A 127 -28.65 -0.77 -29.79
CA THR A 127 -29.41 -1.05 -28.56
C THR A 127 -28.50 -1.63 -27.47
N ALA A 128 -27.64 -2.59 -27.82
CA ALA A 128 -26.67 -3.16 -26.88
C ALA A 128 -25.70 -2.11 -26.36
N ALA A 129 -25.19 -1.24 -27.23
CA ALA A 129 -24.34 -0.11 -26.85
C ALA A 129 -25.07 0.82 -25.85
N SER A 130 -26.32 1.19 -26.13
CA SER A 130 -27.15 1.99 -25.22
C SER A 130 -27.24 1.38 -23.82
N ILE A 131 -27.54 0.08 -23.73
CA ILE A 131 -27.65 -0.63 -22.46
C ILE A 131 -26.31 -0.62 -21.70
N ILE A 132 -25.20 -0.84 -22.39
CA ILE A 132 -23.86 -0.84 -21.79
C ILE A 132 -23.51 0.55 -21.22
N TYR A 133 -23.71 1.61 -22.01
CA TYR A 133 -23.45 2.98 -21.56
C TYR A 133 -24.38 3.40 -20.42
N PHE A 134 -25.65 3.00 -20.47
CA PHE A 134 -26.58 3.26 -19.37
C PHE A 134 -26.17 2.53 -18.09
N ALA A 135 -25.76 1.27 -18.18
CA ALA A 135 -25.29 0.50 -17.03
C ALA A 135 -24.03 1.13 -16.40
N LYS A 136 -23.10 1.65 -17.22
CA LYS A 136 -21.94 2.42 -16.75
C LYS A 136 -22.37 3.70 -16.01
N PHE A 137 -23.31 4.45 -16.58
CA PHE A 137 -23.87 5.64 -15.93
C PHE A 137 -24.53 5.30 -14.58
N VAL A 138 -25.40 4.29 -14.52
CA VAL A 138 -26.04 3.85 -13.27
C VAL A 138 -24.98 3.43 -12.25
N GLY A 139 -23.95 2.72 -12.68
CA GLY A 139 -22.80 2.37 -11.85
C GLY A 139 -22.02 3.58 -11.32
N SER A 140 -22.02 4.71 -12.02
CA SER A 140 -21.35 5.95 -11.61
C SER A 140 -22.10 6.73 -10.52
N LEU A 141 -23.40 6.45 -10.33
CA LEU A 141 -24.22 7.08 -9.28
C LEU A 141 -23.80 6.63 -7.88
N SER A 142 -23.18 5.46 -7.75
CA SER A 142 -22.54 5.05 -6.50
C SER A 142 -21.20 5.77 -6.35
N GLY A 143 -21.11 6.71 -5.42
CA GLY A 143 -19.88 7.42 -5.12
C GLY A 143 -18.81 6.55 -4.43
N TYR A 144 -17.73 7.22 -4.05
CA TYR A 144 -16.60 6.66 -3.33
C TYR A 144 -16.40 7.43 -2.03
N PHE A 145 -16.39 6.72 -0.91
CA PHE A 145 -15.90 7.24 0.35
C PHE A 145 -14.40 6.96 0.44
N ARG A 146 -13.60 8.01 0.54
CA ARG A 146 -12.14 7.97 0.57
C ARG A 146 -11.63 8.43 1.93
N ILE A 147 -10.88 7.55 2.58
CA ILE A 147 -10.18 7.82 3.84
C ILE A 147 -8.71 8.05 3.50
N SER A 148 -8.28 9.30 3.53
CA SER A 148 -6.89 9.68 3.27
C SER A 148 -6.07 9.54 4.55
N ARG A 149 -4.93 8.86 4.45
CA ARG A 149 -4.04 8.58 5.58
C ARG A 149 -2.71 9.31 5.43
N LYS A 150 -2.08 9.69 6.54
CA LYS A 150 -0.72 10.23 6.55
C LYS A 150 0.26 9.14 6.10
N ASN A 151 1.10 9.45 5.12
CA ASN A 151 2.18 8.58 4.64
C ASN A 151 1.74 7.16 4.21
N ARG A 152 0.46 6.97 3.88
CA ARG A 152 -0.12 5.67 3.45
C ARG A 152 -1.14 5.88 2.34
N ALA A 153 -1.32 4.87 1.50
CA ALA A 153 -2.32 4.91 0.43
C ALA A 153 -3.74 5.13 0.99
N PRO A 154 -4.58 5.94 0.33
CA PRO A 154 -5.95 6.18 0.75
C PRO A 154 -6.78 4.89 0.62
N VAL A 155 -7.70 4.68 1.57
CA VAL A 155 -8.66 3.57 1.46
C VAL A 155 -9.93 4.08 0.83
N THR A 156 -10.39 3.41 -0.23
CA THR A 156 -11.60 3.77 -0.97
C THR A 156 -12.68 2.70 -0.81
N ILE A 157 -13.86 3.12 -0.39
CA ILE A 157 -15.03 2.28 -0.21
C ILE A 157 -16.09 2.77 -1.17
N ARG A 158 -16.55 1.90 -2.08
CA ARG A 158 -17.64 2.22 -3.00
C ARG A 158 -18.95 2.24 -2.21
N THR A 159 -19.52 3.43 -2.03
CA THR A 159 -20.78 3.62 -1.29
C THR A 159 -21.46 4.91 -1.72
N ALA A 160 -22.79 4.87 -1.80
CA ALA A 160 -23.58 6.09 -1.92
C ALA A 160 -23.55 6.89 -0.61
N MET A 161 -23.96 8.17 -0.66
CA MET A 161 -24.04 9.04 0.51
C MET A 161 -25.28 8.70 1.37
N THR A 162 -25.26 7.55 2.03
CA THR A 162 -26.35 7.04 2.86
C THR A 162 -26.35 7.67 4.27
N PRO A 163 -27.46 7.60 5.03
CA PRO A 163 -27.48 8.03 6.44
C PRO A 163 -26.43 7.30 7.29
N GLU A 164 -26.17 6.02 7.03
CA GLU A 164 -25.15 5.23 7.72
C GLU A 164 -23.74 5.78 7.46
N LEU A 165 -23.45 6.17 6.21
CA LEU A 165 -22.17 6.81 5.88
C LEU A 165 -22.01 8.15 6.60
N LYS A 166 -23.08 8.97 6.66
CA LYS A 166 -23.04 10.25 7.35
C LYS A 166 -22.78 10.09 8.85
N ASN A 167 -23.39 9.07 9.47
CA ASN A 167 -23.17 8.75 10.87
C ASN A 167 -21.73 8.26 11.11
N LEU A 168 -21.23 7.37 10.26
CA LEU A 168 -19.84 6.91 10.29
C LEU A 168 -18.86 8.10 10.18
N ILE A 169 -19.06 9.00 9.22
CA ILE A 169 -18.19 10.17 9.04
C ILE A 169 -18.18 11.04 10.30
N ARG A 170 -19.35 11.38 10.84
CA ARG A 170 -19.47 12.17 12.08
C ARG A 170 -18.79 11.50 13.26
N GLU A 171 -18.91 10.19 13.36
CA GLU A 171 -18.31 9.41 14.44
C GLU A 171 -16.78 9.40 14.34
N ILE A 172 -16.24 9.14 13.14
CA ILE A 172 -14.79 9.20 12.89
C ILE A 172 -14.27 10.61 13.19
N GLU A 173 -14.93 11.67 12.71
CA GLU A 173 -14.54 13.05 13.00
C GLU A 173 -14.58 13.36 14.51
N GLY A 174 -15.59 12.84 15.22
CA GLY A 174 -15.70 12.96 16.67
C GLY A 174 -14.53 12.29 17.40
N GLN A 175 -14.14 11.09 16.98
CA GLN A 175 -13.00 10.39 17.56
C GLN A 175 -11.67 11.09 17.25
N ILE A 176 -11.46 11.55 16.01
CA ILE A 176 -10.28 12.35 15.64
C ILE A 176 -10.17 13.59 16.55
N LYS A 177 -11.29 14.25 16.85
CA LYS A 177 -11.31 15.40 17.75
C LYS A 177 -10.96 15.01 19.19
N GLN A 178 -11.54 13.93 19.71
CA GLN A 178 -11.24 13.43 21.07
C GLN A 178 -9.76 13.04 21.22
N VAL A 179 -9.18 12.36 20.24
CA VAL A 179 -7.75 11.97 20.26
C VAL A 179 -6.85 13.21 20.25
N LYS A 180 -7.19 14.23 19.44
CA LYS A 180 -6.49 15.52 19.45
C LYS A 180 -6.63 16.24 20.80
N GLU A 181 -7.83 16.27 21.38
CA GLU A 181 -8.08 16.89 22.69
C GLU A 181 -7.37 16.16 23.84
N ARG A 182 -7.31 14.82 23.83
CA ARG A 182 -6.52 14.03 24.81
C ARG A 182 -5.03 14.37 24.75
N ARG A 183 -4.48 14.62 23.55
CA ARG A 183 -3.09 15.08 23.38
C ARG A 183 -2.86 16.53 23.84
N LEU A 184 -3.89 17.38 23.75
CA LEU A 184 -3.81 18.80 24.10
C LEU A 184 -4.13 19.09 25.57
N ARG A 185 -4.72 18.14 26.30
CA ARG A 185 -4.90 18.27 27.76
C ARG A 185 -3.53 18.08 28.43
N PRO A 186 -3.01 19.09 29.17
CA PRO A 186 -1.97 18.81 30.15
C PRO A 186 -2.54 17.79 31.14
N ALA A 187 -1.71 16.82 31.52
CA ALA A 187 -2.11 15.82 32.51
C ALA A 187 -2.67 16.53 33.76
N PRO A 188 -3.78 16.04 34.35
CA PRO A 188 -4.28 16.63 35.59
C PRO A 188 -3.19 16.52 36.67
N GLU A 189 -2.88 17.65 37.29
CA GLU A 189 -2.24 17.69 38.61
C GLU A 189 -3.13 16.93 39.59
N THR A 190 -2.89 15.64 39.75
CA THR A 190 -3.49 14.85 40.81
C THR A 190 -2.39 14.11 41.53
N ALA A 191 -2.13 14.63 42.73
CA ALA A 191 -1.73 13.95 43.95
C ALA A 191 -0.71 12.81 43.82
N GLU A 192 0.44 13.03 44.46
CA GLU A 192 1.40 12.02 44.94
C GLU A 192 0.73 10.66 45.25
N ALA A 193 0.77 9.77 44.26
CA ALA A 193 0.77 8.35 44.48
C ALA A 193 2.21 7.89 44.19
N ALA A 194 2.83 7.29 45.21
CA ALA A 194 4.21 6.84 45.20
C ALA A 194 4.60 6.08 43.92
N PRO A 195 5.85 6.21 43.44
CA PRO A 195 6.27 5.72 42.14
C PRO A 195 6.30 4.19 42.15
N ALA A 196 5.36 3.56 41.44
CA ALA A 196 5.62 2.25 40.85
C ALA A 196 6.66 2.50 39.75
N ALA A 197 7.88 2.02 39.98
CA ALA A 197 9.06 2.26 39.17
C ALA A 197 8.78 2.12 37.66
N ALA A 198 8.66 3.26 36.98
CA ALA A 198 8.84 3.35 35.53
C ALA A 198 10.30 3.01 35.24
N LYS A 199 10.53 1.96 34.43
CA LYS A 199 11.85 1.75 33.82
C LYS A 199 12.16 3.00 32.97
N PRO A 200 13.38 3.55 33.06
CA PRO A 200 13.72 4.80 32.40
C PRO A 200 13.53 4.66 30.88
N GLU A 201 12.96 5.69 30.26
CA GLU A 201 12.87 5.85 28.82
C GLU A 201 14.31 5.88 28.27
N VAL A 202 14.71 4.81 27.61
CA VAL A 202 16.06 4.63 27.10
C VAL A 202 16.22 5.49 25.85
N ASP A 203 17.21 6.39 25.86
CA ASP A 203 17.64 7.10 24.66
C ASP A 203 18.13 6.09 23.62
N ILE A 204 17.31 5.86 22.58
CA ILE A 204 17.53 4.87 21.51
C ILE A 204 18.91 5.05 20.88
N LYS A 205 19.35 6.31 20.73
CA LYS A 205 20.66 6.63 20.16
C LYS A 205 21.78 6.12 21.05
N THR A 206 21.77 6.47 22.33
CA THR A 206 22.79 6.02 23.29
C THR A 206 22.80 4.49 23.42
N GLU A 207 21.64 3.83 23.42
CA GLU A 207 21.58 2.37 23.47
C GLU A 207 22.13 1.72 22.20
N LEU A 208 21.74 2.18 21.01
CA LEU A 208 22.30 1.71 19.74
C LEU A 208 23.81 1.87 19.72
N GLU A 209 24.33 3.06 20.04
CA GLU A 209 25.76 3.35 20.07
C GLU A 209 26.50 2.38 20.99
N SER A 210 25.99 2.18 22.21
CA SER A 210 26.65 1.31 23.19
C SER A 210 26.75 -0.14 22.72
N ARG A 211 25.72 -0.65 22.01
CA ARG A 211 25.65 -2.05 21.59
C ARG A 211 26.37 -2.33 20.28
N ILE A 212 26.42 -1.37 19.37
CA ILE A 212 27.05 -1.55 18.04
C ILE A 212 28.53 -1.15 18.03
N ARG A 213 28.96 -0.22 18.90
CA ARG A 213 30.37 0.23 18.98
C ARG A 213 31.34 -0.91 19.33
N GLY A 214 30.90 -1.89 20.11
CA GLY A 214 31.71 -3.06 20.48
C GLY A 214 31.75 -4.19 19.45
N LEU A 215 31.01 -4.08 18.36
CA LEU A 215 30.91 -5.13 17.35
C LEU A 215 31.96 -4.98 16.26
N ALA A 216 32.42 -6.12 15.75
CA ALA A 216 33.30 -6.18 14.59
C ALA A 216 32.68 -5.46 13.39
N ASP A 217 33.52 -4.88 12.53
CA ASP A 217 33.06 -4.14 11.35
C ASP A 217 32.31 -5.00 10.33
N ASN A 218 32.40 -6.34 10.43
CA ASN A 218 31.68 -7.30 9.59
C ASN A 218 30.55 -8.04 10.34
N ALA A 219 30.09 -7.49 11.47
CA ALA A 219 29.00 -8.11 12.23
C ALA A 219 27.66 -8.02 11.50
N VAL A 220 26.85 -9.06 11.66
CA VAL A 220 25.46 -9.16 11.21
C VAL A 220 24.55 -8.86 12.40
N ILE A 221 23.79 -7.78 12.31
CA ILE A 221 22.94 -7.24 13.38
C ILE A 221 21.48 -7.33 12.92
N LEU A 222 20.67 -8.01 13.72
CA LEU A 222 19.22 -8.05 13.55
C LEU A 222 18.58 -7.01 14.45
N ILE A 223 17.89 -6.04 13.88
CA ILE A 223 17.21 -4.98 14.61
C ILE A 223 15.70 -5.17 14.46
N SER A 224 15.00 -5.33 15.58
CA SER A 224 13.54 -5.30 15.63
C SER A 224 13.07 -4.03 16.32
N SER A 225 12.07 -3.34 15.76
CA SER A 225 11.45 -2.23 16.47
C SER A 225 9.95 -2.16 16.23
N LYS A 226 9.26 -1.48 17.15
CA LYS A 226 7.88 -1.06 16.88
C LYS A 226 7.81 -0.10 15.70
N SER A 227 6.65 -0.03 15.04
CA SER A 227 6.46 0.77 13.83
C SER A 227 6.64 2.27 14.08
N GLU A 228 6.34 2.76 15.28
CA GLU A 228 6.44 4.17 15.67
C GLU A 228 7.90 4.63 15.74
N LYS A 229 8.80 3.71 16.13
CA LYS A 229 10.24 3.96 16.30
C LYS A 229 11.06 3.66 15.06
N HIS A 230 10.48 3.00 14.05
CA HIS A 230 11.19 2.58 12.83
C HIS A 230 12.05 3.69 12.21
N SER A 231 11.45 4.87 11.99
CA SER A 231 12.16 5.96 11.32
C SER A 231 13.37 6.46 12.12
N GLU A 232 13.21 6.50 13.44
CA GLU A 232 14.24 6.95 14.36
C GLU A 232 15.37 5.92 14.46
N VAL A 233 15.04 4.64 14.61
CA VAL A 233 16.02 3.55 14.69
C VAL A 233 16.82 3.44 13.38
N VAL A 234 16.16 3.50 12.22
CA VAL A 234 16.84 3.47 10.92
C VAL A 234 17.77 4.68 10.76
N SER A 235 17.29 5.88 11.07
CA SER A 235 18.11 7.10 10.96
C SER A 235 19.32 7.07 11.90
N ASN A 236 19.15 6.64 13.16
CA ASN A 236 20.24 6.53 14.12
C ASN A 236 21.25 5.44 13.71
N THR A 237 20.77 4.32 13.17
CA THR A 237 21.65 3.25 12.68
C THR A 237 22.48 3.72 11.47
N LEU A 238 21.85 4.40 10.51
CA LEU A 238 22.57 4.98 9.37
C LEU A 238 23.56 6.05 9.79
N ASN A 239 23.19 6.92 10.74
CA ASN A 239 24.11 7.93 11.27
C ASN A 239 25.36 7.28 11.87
N MET A 240 25.18 6.22 12.64
CA MET A 240 26.31 5.51 13.25
C MET A 240 27.19 4.83 12.20
N LEU A 241 26.61 4.15 11.21
CA LEU A 241 27.39 3.49 10.17
C LEU A 241 28.18 4.49 9.32
N VAL A 242 27.52 5.57 8.89
CA VAL A 242 28.11 6.54 7.96
C VAL A 242 28.99 7.56 8.70
N ASN A 243 28.43 8.30 9.66
CA ASN A 243 29.15 9.40 10.31
C ASN A 243 30.14 8.93 11.39
N GLU A 244 29.79 7.90 12.17
CA GLU A 244 30.66 7.46 13.28
C GLU A 244 31.67 6.39 12.87
N LYS A 245 31.25 5.40 12.06
CA LYS A 245 32.12 4.32 11.58
C LYS A 245 32.78 4.61 10.23
N GLY A 246 32.37 5.67 9.52
CA GLY A 246 32.94 6.03 8.22
C GLY A 246 32.69 4.98 7.15
N MET A 247 31.54 4.31 7.18
CA MET A 247 31.20 3.24 6.24
C MET A 247 30.35 3.76 5.09
N GLY A 248 30.67 3.32 3.88
CA GLY A 248 29.77 3.37 2.72
C GLY A 248 28.94 2.09 2.64
N GLY A 249 27.91 2.04 1.81
CA GLY A 249 27.11 0.82 1.76
C GLY A 249 25.97 0.78 0.75
N VAL A 250 25.26 -0.35 0.80
CA VAL A 250 24.06 -0.58 0.01
C VAL A 250 22.85 -0.68 0.93
N TYR A 251 21.81 0.07 0.62
CA TYR A 251 20.52 0.05 1.30
C TYR A 251 19.45 -0.55 0.38
N ILE A 252 18.88 -1.67 0.81
CA ILE A 252 17.75 -2.32 0.14
C ILE A 252 16.47 -1.79 0.77
N SER A 253 15.72 -1.00 0.00
CA SER A 253 14.47 -0.43 0.46
C SER A 253 13.25 -1.17 -0.07
N ILE A 254 12.46 -1.70 0.85
CA ILE A 254 11.20 -2.42 0.57
C ILE A 254 9.99 -1.63 1.11
N SER A 255 10.18 -0.88 2.20
CA SER A 255 9.09 -0.24 2.94
C SER A 255 8.84 1.21 2.53
N ARG A 256 9.87 1.94 2.07
CA ARG A 256 9.83 3.38 1.79
C ARG A 256 10.55 3.76 0.49
N PRO A 257 10.05 4.70 -0.31
CA PRO A 257 10.79 5.18 -1.48
C PRO A 257 12.18 5.71 -1.12
N TYR A 258 13.16 5.48 -2.00
CA TYR A 258 14.53 6.00 -1.91
C TYR A 258 14.58 7.48 -1.53
N GLU A 259 13.78 8.32 -2.18
CA GLU A 259 13.71 9.77 -1.90
C GLU A 259 13.25 10.10 -0.48
N SER A 260 12.38 9.26 0.10
CA SER A 260 11.96 9.44 1.49
C SER A 260 13.12 9.16 2.45
N ILE A 261 13.98 8.20 2.12
CA ILE A 261 15.12 7.81 2.95
C ILE A 261 16.22 8.86 2.83
N THR A 262 16.57 9.28 1.62
CA THR A 262 17.59 10.33 1.41
C THR A 262 17.15 11.67 2.00
N SER A 263 15.87 12.03 1.93
CA SER A 263 15.35 13.20 2.64
C SER A 263 15.48 13.08 4.17
N THR A 264 15.32 11.88 4.72
CA THR A 264 15.50 11.62 6.16
C THR A 264 16.98 11.73 6.55
N MET A 265 17.87 11.15 5.74
CA MET A 265 19.32 11.25 5.91
C MET A 265 19.78 12.70 5.87
N ALA A 266 19.34 13.48 4.88
CA ALA A 266 19.68 14.90 4.75
C ALA A 266 19.23 15.71 5.98
N THR A 267 18.01 15.46 6.49
CA THR A 267 17.49 16.12 7.69
C THR A 267 18.31 15.76 8.94
N ALA A 268 18.82 14.53 9.00
CA ALA A 268 19.66 14.05 10.09
C ALA A 268 21.15 14.41 9.93
N GLY A 269 21.55 15.09 8.85
CA GLY A 269 22.95 15.42 8.59
C GLY A 269 23.82 14.20 8.22
N ILE A 270 23.23 13.18 7.60
CA ILE A 270 23.90 11.97 7.15
C ILE A 270 24.19 12.11 5.64
N PRO A 271 25.47 12.11 5.20
CA PRO A 271 25.81 12.21 3.79
C PRO A 271 25.40 10.92 3.06
N ALA A 272 24.81 11.07 1.86
CA ALA A 272 24.32 9.95 1.06
C ALA A 272 25.25 9.58 -0.12
N ASP A 273 26.36 10.32 -0.31
CA ASP A 273 27.25 10.20 -1.48
C ASP A 273 27.94 8.82 -1.60
N ASP A 274 28.03 8.08 -0.50
CA ASP A 274 28.60 6.73 -0.45
C ASP A 274 27.57 5.67 -0.03
N VAL A 275 26.28 5.99 -0.18
CA VAL A 275 25.17 5.08 0.09
C VAL A 275 24.41 4.84 -1.20
N TYR A 276 24.43 3.60 -1.66
CA TYR A 276 23.74 3.16 -2.87
C TYR A 276 22.43 2.47 -2.50
N PHE A 277 21.39 2.65 -3.31
CA PHE A 277 20.05 2.21 -3.00
C PHE A 277 19.53 1.21 -4.02
N ILE A 278 18.87 0.17 -3.52
CA ILE A 278 18.05 -0.76 -4.28
C ILE A 278 16.61 -0.51 -3.84
N ASP A 279 15.90 0.34 -4.58
CA ASP A 279 14.53 0.72 -4.30
C ASP A 279 13.56 -0.28 -4.93
N CYS A 280 12.87 -1.04 -4.08
CA CYS A 280 11.91 -2.05 -4.51
C CYS A 280 10.46 -1.54 -4.55
N ILE A 281 10.17 -0.34 -4.04
CA ILE A 281 8.79 0.10 -3.78
C ILE A 281 8.33 1.25 -4.68
N SER A 282 9.25 2.11 -5.15
CA SER A 282 8.91 3.31 -5.92
C SER A 282 8.18 3.01 -7.22
N ARG A 283 8.62 2.01 -8.00
CA ARG A 283 7.94 1.63 -9.25
C ARG A 283 6.53 1.11 -8.98
N MET A 284 6.39 0.22 -8.00
CA MET A 284 5.09 -0.31 -7.60
C MET A 284 4.15 0.77 -7.06
N ALA A 285 4.68 1.82 -6.43
CA ALA A 285 3.91 2.98 -5.98
C ALA A 285 3.46 3.92 -7.12
N GLY A 286 3.70 3.56 -8.38
CA GLY A 286 3.25 4.30 -9.56
C GLY A 286 4.19 5.41 -9.97
N LYS A 287 5.42 5.44 -9.45
CA LYS A 287 6.42 6.42 -9.84
C LYS A 287 7.17 5.94 -11.07
N GLY A 288 6.90 6.57 -12.21
CA GLY A 288 7.72 6.43 -13.41
C GLY A 288 8.92 7.37 -13.31
N HIS A 289 10.12 6.83 -13.14
CA HIS A 289 11.34 7.64 -13.31
C HIS A 289 11.88 7.46 -14.72
N THR A 290 12.19 8.58 -15.35
CA THR A 290 12.84 8.70 -16.67
C THR A 290 14.36 8.76 -16.60
N GLU A 291 14.99 8.62 -15.43
CA GLU A 291 16.41 8.91 -15.25
C GLU A 291 17.19 7.79 -14.55
N THR A 292 18.39 7.55 -15.05
CA THR A 292 19.46 6.81 -14.38
C THR A 292 19.98 7.65 -13.21
N ASP A 293 19.62 7.28 -11.98
CA ASP A 293 20.31 7.75 -10.78
C ASP A 293 21.59 6.90 -10.60
N GLU A 294 22.72 7.56 -10.36
CA GLU A 294 23.99 6.85 -10.18
C GLU A 294 24.02 6.05 -8.86
N HIS A 295 23.29 6.54 -7.86
CA HIS A 295 23.25 6.03 -6.49
C HIS A 295 21.98 5.21 -6.22
N ALA A 296 21.04 5.10 -7.15
CA ALA A 296 19.83 4.29 -6.97
C ALA A 296 19.50 3.42 -8.20
N VAL A 297 19.12 2.17 -7.95
CA VAL A 297 18.43 1.31 -8.91
C VAL A 297 17.03 1.00 -8.42
N PHE A 298 16.12 0.96 -9.37
CA PHE A 298 14.70 0.74 -9.11
C PHE A 298 14.32 -0.64 -9.65
N VAL A 299 13.87 -1.50 -8.74
CA VAL A 299 13.35 -2.85 -9.03
C VAL A 299 11.85 -2.72 -9.30
N GLU A 300 11.29 -3.56 -10.18
CA GLU A 300 9.87 -3.49 -10.55
C GLU A 300 8.93 -3.75 -9.37
N ASN A 301 9.27 -4.71 -8.50
CA ASN A 301 8.43 -5.17 -7.41
C ASN A 301 9.29 -5.84 -6.31
N PRO A 302 8.97 -5.69 -5.01
CA PRO A 302 9.68 -6.40 -3.94
C PRO A 302 9.62 -7.93 -3.98
N SER A 303 8.79 -8.53 -4.86
CA SER A 303 8.80 -9.97 -5.08
C SER A 303 9.97 -10.47 -5.94
N SER A 304 10.70 -9.57 -6.62
CA SER A 304 11.79 -9.94 -7.55
C SER A 304 13.13 -10.12 -6.80
N LEU A 305 13.21 -11.10 -5.89
CA LEU A 305 14.37 -11.30 -5.01
C LEU A 305 15.68 -11.59 -5.78
N GLU A 306 15.59 -12.23 -6.94
CA GLU A 306 16.72 -12.48 -7.84
C GLU A 306 17.27 -11.18 -8.43
N GLU A 307 16.37 -10.25 -8.80
CA GLU A 307 16.74 -8.93 -9.32
C GLU A 307 17.41 -8.08 -8.23
N VAL A 308 16.88 -8.11 -7.01
CA VAL A 308 17.51 -7.47 -5.83
C VAL A 308 18.92 -8.02 -5.61
N SER A 309 19.08 -9.35 -5.71
CA SER A 309 20.38 -10.02 -5.53
C SER A 309 21.40 -9.61 -6.59
N MET A 310 20.98 -9.51 -7.85
CA MET A 310 21.82 -9.06 -8.96
C MET A 310 22.28 -7.60 -8.77
N TYR A 311 21.37 -6.70 -8.40
CA TYR A 311 21.72 -5.31 -8.15
C TYR A 311 22.60 -5.13 -6.93
N LEU A 312 22.46 -5.99 -5.92
CA LEU A 312 23.30 -5.96 -4.72
C LEU A 312 24.78 -6.12 -5.06
N ASP A 313 25.15 -7.10 -5.89
CA ASP A 313 26.54 -7.27 -6.34
C ASP A 313 27.07 -6.03 -7.05
N ARG A 314 26.26 -5.51 -7.97
CA ARG A 314 26.61 -4.33 -8.76
C ARG A 314 26.83 -3.10 -7.87
N MET A 315 25.97 -2.90 -6.87
CA MET A 315 26.05 -1.72 -6.01
C MET A 315 27.16 -1.82 -4.96
N LEU A 316 27.36 -2.99 -4.35
CA LEU A 316 28.48 -3.18 -3.40
C LEU A 316 29.84 -2.95 -4.07
N GLY A 317 29.97 -3.31 -5.35
CA GLY A 317 31.17 -3.04 -6.16
C GLY A 317 31.41 -1.56 -6.46
N LYS A 318 30.38 -0.71 -6.39
CA LYS A 318 30.51 0.75 -6.60
C LYS A 318 30.89 1.52 -5.35
N VAL A 319 30.64 0.99 -4.16
CA VAL A 319 30.95 1.65 -2.88
C VAL A 319 32.46 1.91 -2.77
N PRO A 320 32.93 3.18 -2.84
CA PRO A 320 34.34 3.53 -2.69
C PRO A 320 34.92 3.26 -1.30
N SER A 321 34.12 3.36 -0.23
CA SER A 321 34.63 3.11 1.13
C SER A 321 35.21 1.71 1.30
N GLU A 322 36.33 1.63 2.01
CA GLU A 322 36.95 0.35 2.40
C GLU A 322 36.05 -0.44 3.35
N LYS A 323 35.43 0.26 4.31
CA LYS A 323 34.45 -0.34 5.22
C LYS A 323 33.05 -0.21 4.62
N LYS A 324 32.39 -1.36 4.44
CA LYS A 324 31.10 -1.43 3.75
C LYS A 324 30.01 -1.94 4.67
N PHE A 325 28.78 -1.50 4.45
CA PHE A 325 27.59 -2.08 5.05
C PHE A 325 26.56 -2.50 4.00
N LEU A 326 25.72 -3.46 4.38
CA LEU A 326 24.48 -3.83 3.69
C LEU A 326 23.32 -3.66 4.67
N PHE A 327 22.33 -2.85 4.30
CA PHE A 327 21.15 -2.57 5.10
C PHE A 327 19.89 -3.11 4.41
N LEU A 328 19.18 -4.04 5.03
CA LEU A 328 17.89 -4.56 4.56
C LEU A 328 16.72 -3.96 5.36
N ASP A 329 15.92 -3.09 4.73
CA ASP A 329 14.73 -2.47 5.33
C ASP A 329 13.47 -2.79 4.50
N SER A 330 12.60 -3.72 4.92
CA SER A 330 12.71 -4.56 6.12
C SER A 330 12.24 -5.98 5.81
N LEU A 331 12.67 -6.94 6.63
CA LEU A 331 12.19 -8.32 6.62
C LEU A 331 10.67 -8.41 6.65
N SER A 332 10.05 -7.70 7.60
CA SER A 332 8.60 -7.66 7.76
C SER A 332 7.87 -7.14 6.53
N SER A 333 8.50 -6.24 5.76
CA SER A 333 7.93 -5.71 4.52
C SER A 333 8.10 -6.68 3.36
N LEU A 334 9.19 -7.46 3.30
CA LEU A 334 9.34 -8.52 2.29
C LEU A 334 8.25 -9.58 2.39
N LEU A 335 7.83 -9.93 3.61
CA LEU A 335 6.76 -10.90 3.87
C LEU A 335 5.38 -10.46 3.34
N ILE A 336 5.18 -9.17 3.05
CA ILE A 336 3.94 -8.68 2.43
C ILE A 336 3.83 -9.13 0.97
N TYR A 337 4.98 -9.28 0.29
CA TYR A 337 5.05 -9.54 -1.14
C TYR A 337 5.55 -10.95 -1.48
N ASN A 338 6.13 -11.65 -0.51
CA ASN A 338 6.80 -12.93 -0.69
C ASN A 338 6.32 -13.95 0.33
N THR A 339 6.45 -15.24 -0.01
CA THR A 339 6.20 -16.32 0.94
C THR A 339 7.29 -16.36 2.01
N ASP A 340 6.94 -16.79 3.23
CA ASP A 340 7.90 -16.94 4.35
C ASP A 340 9.15 -17.73 3.93
N LYS A 341 8.96 -18.84 3.19
CA LYS A 341 10.06 -19.65 2.66
C LYS A 341 11.01 -18.84 1.80
N SER A 342 10.49 -18.03 0.87
CA SER A 342 11.34 -17.25 -0.05
C SER A 342 12.11 -16.16 0.68
N VAL A 343 11.47 -15.47 1.63
CA VAL A 343 12.14 -14.44 2.46
C VAL A 343 13.24 -15.07 3.32
N ARG A 344 12.98 -16.26 3.89
CA ARG A 344 13.96 -17.01 4.69
C ARG A 344 15.17 -17.43 3.86
N GLU A 345 14.95 -18.02 2.68
CA GLU A 345 16.02 -18.43 1.77
C GLU A 345 16.85 -17.22 1.30
N PHE A 346 16.18 -16.13 0.93
CA PHE A 346 16.84 -14.88 0.52
C PHE A 346 17.64 -14.25 1.65
N THR A 347 17.09 -14.18 2.87
CA THR A 347 17.81 -13.59 4.00
C THR A 347 18.99 -14.45 4.43
N HIS A 348 18.84 -15.78 4.40
CA HIS A 348 19.95 -16.71 4.61
C HIS A 348 21.07 -16.50 3.58
N PHE A 349 20.71 -16.33 2.31
CA PHE A 349 21.65 -15.95 1.25
C PHE A 349 22.35 -14.61 1.55
N LEU A 350 21.61 -13.57 1.95
CA LEU A 350 22.18 -12.27 2.29
C LEU A 350 23.16 -12.35 3.47
N ILE A 351 22.80 -13.05 4.55
CA ILE A 351 23.69 -13.23 5.71
C ILE A 351 25.00 -13.90 5.29
N ASN A 352 24.93 -14.96 4.49
CA ASN A 352 26.14 -15.64 4.02
C ASN A 352 26.98 -14.74 3.13
N LYS A 353 26.34 -13.98 2.24
CA LYS A 353 27.03 -13.02 1.38
C LYS A 353 27.72 -11.93 2.19
N ILE A 354 27.05 -11.37 3.20
CA ILE A 354 27.61 -10.39 4.13
C ILE A 354 28.90 -10.93 4.76
N ARG A 355 28.85 -12.18 5.24
CA ARG A 355 30.01 -12.84 5.88
C ARG A 355 31.15 -13.11 4.89
N LEU A 356 30.85 -13.55 3.67
CA LEU A 356 31.85 -13.83 2.64
C LEU A 356 32.58 -12.57 2.17
N GLU A 357 31.85 -11.46 2.01
CA GLU A 357 32.40 -10.17 1.58
C GLU A 357 33.02 -9.36 2.73
N GLY A 358 32.87 -9.83 3.98
CA GLY A 358 33.40 -9.15 5.16
C GLY A 358 32.76 -7.77 5.41
N VAL A 359 31.50 -7.58 5.02
CA VAL A 359 30.77 -6.31 5.18
C VAL A 359 29.92 -6.32 6.46
N SER A 360 29.54 -5.16 6.99
CA SER A 360 28.58 -5.09 8.10
C SER A 360 27.17 -5.36 7.57
N GLY A 361 26.42 -6.25 8.23
CA GLY A 361 25.03 -6.53 7.87
C GLY A 361 24.05 -5.92 8.86
N ILE A 362 23.11 -5.11 8.40
CA ILE A 362 21.92 -4.72 9.17
C ILE A 362 20.69 -5.36 8.54
N ILE A 363 20.00 -6.18 9.33
CA ILE A 363 18.73 -6.77 8.97
C ILE A 363 17.66 -6.14 9.85
N PHE A 364 16.79 -5.33 9.26
CA PHE A 364 15.75 -4.65 10.00
C PHE A 364 14.42 -5.39 9.90
N SER A 365 13.67 -5.46 11.00
CA SER A 365 12.29 -5.97 11.03
C SER A 365 11.40 -5.06 11.86
N ILE A 366 10.19 -4.77 11.38
CA ILE A 366 9.15 -4.18 12.22
C ILE A 366 8.52 -5.31 13.04
N GLU A 367 8.33 -5.07 14.34
CA GLU A 367 7.64 -6.00 15.23
C GLU A 367 6.20 -6.22 14.74
N LYS A 368 5.98 -7.39 14.13
CA LYS A 368 4.69 -7.89 13.65
C LYS A 368 4.63 -9.39 13.88
N LYS A 369 3.43 -9.90 14.16
CA LYS A 369 3.20 -11.32 14.48
C LYS A 369 3.68 -12.24 13.36
N GLU A 370 3.51 -11.84 12.10
CA GLU A 370 3.92 -12.61 10.92
C GLU A 370 5.44 -12.72 10.77
N ALA A 371 6.19 -11.75 11.30
CA ALA A 371 7.65 -11.73 11.20
C ALA A 371 8.33 -12.40 12.41
N GLU A 372 7.62 -12.65 13.51
CA GLU A 372 8.22 -13.21 14.74
C GLU A 372 8.90 -14.55 14.52
N ASP A 373 8.26 -15.47 13.80
CA ASP A 373 8.81 -16.81 13.58
C ASP A 373 10.03 -16.78 12.66
N LEU A 374 10.03 -15.86 11.69
CA LEU A 374 11.17 -15.62 10.81
C LEU A 374 12.35 -15.03 11.60
N VAL A 375 12.10 -14.01 12.43
CA VAL A 375 13.10 -13.38 13.31
C VAL A 375 13.69 -14.40 14.27
N LYS A 376 12.88 -15.24 14.92
CA LYS A 376 13.36 -16.32 15.80
C LYS A 376 14.25 -17.32 15.06
N THR A 377 13.99 -17.58 13.79
CA THR A 377 14.80 -18.50 12.98
C THR A 377 16.11 -17.87 12.50
N LEU A 378 16.10 -16.57 12.19
CA LEU A 378 17.26 -15.85 11.67
C LEU A 378 18.18 -15.30 12.76
N SER A 379 17.66 -15.05 13.96
CA SER A 379 18.43 -14.53 15.10
C SER A 379 19.68 -15.35 15.41
N PRO A 380 19.65 -16.71 15.45
CA PRO A 380 20.85 -17.52 15.64
C PRO A 380 21.93 -17.39 14.54
N MET A 381 21.57 -16.86 13.37
CA MET A 381 22.51 -16.61 12.27
C MET A 381 23.15 -15.22 12.34
N CYS A 382 22.59 -14.34 13.17
CA CYS A 382 23.08 -12.99 13.41
C CYS A 382 24.00 -12.99 14.62
N ASP A 383 24.93 -12.04 14.68
CA ASP A 383 25.86 -11.92 15.80
C ASP A 383 25.20 -11.23 17.00
N VAL A 384 24.24 -10.33 16.75
CA VAL A 384 23.47 -9.61 17.78
C VAL A 384 22.03 -9.38 17.33
N GLU A 385 21.09 -9.53 18.27
CA GLU A 385 19.69 -9.12 18.14
C GLU A 385 19.40 -7.91 19.05
N LEU A 386 18.86 -6.83 18.47
CA LEU A 386 18.48 -5.59 19.16
C LEU A 386 16.97 -5.37 19.06
N LYS A 387 16.34 -4.89 20.14
CA LYS A 387 14.88 -4.64 20.20
C LYS A 387 14.58 -3.25 20.75
N PHE A 388 13.73 -2.48 20.05
CA PHE A 388 13.45 -1.07 20.36
C PHE A 388 11.96 -0.70 20.38
#